data_AF-A0A3D1VMS0-F1
#
_entry.id   AF-A0A3D1VMS0-F1
#
_cell.length_a   1.000
_cell.length_b   1.000
_cell.length_c   1.000
_cell.angle_alpha   90.00
_cell.angle_beta   90.00
_cell.angle_gamma   90.00
#
_symmetry.space_group_name_H-M   'P 1'
#
loop_
_entity.id
_entity.type
_entity.pdbx_description
1 polymer ?
#
loop_
_entity_poly.entity_id
_entity_poly.type
_entity_poly.pdbx_seq_one_letter_code
_entity_poly.pdbx_strand_id
1 'polypeptide(L)'
;ASTHAAGVVITDKPVNDYVPLCTTRDATVTQFTMNTIADLGLLKIDFLGLRYLTILRDTVEEIRKAQTDFCLEQIPDRDEKTFASLAAGNTAGLFQLESGGMTNLIVQMNPHSVEDITAAIALYRPGPMESIPRYLKNRKDP
;
A
#
# COMPACT_ATOMS: atom_id res chain seq x y z
N ALA A 1 8.14 22.22 12.94
CA ALA A 1 8.71 21.21 12.04
C ALA A 1 7.97 19.91 12.26
N SER A 2 7.30 19.38 11.23
CA SER A 2 6.62 18.08 11.28
C SER A 2 7.63 17.01 10.85
N THR A 3 7.87 15.99 11.67
CA THR A 3 8.75 14.88 11.30
C THR A 3 8.11 14.10 10.16
N HIS A 4 8.85 13.91 9.05
CA HIS A 4 8.42 13.00 7.99
C HIS A 4 8.33 11.60 8.57
N ALA A 5 7.12 11.08 8.78
CA ALA A 5 6.85 9.90 9.60
C ALA A 5 7.56 8.60 9.15
N ALA A 6 8.21 8.60 7.99
CA ALA A 6 8.94 7.45 7.45
C ALA A 6 10.43 7.71 7.13
N GLY A 7 10.88 8.98 7.06
CA GLY A 7 12.18 9.28 6.44
C GLY A 7 13.34 9.14 7.42
N VAL A 8 14.27 8.21 7.15
CA VAL A 8 15.49 8.01 7.94
C VAL A 8 16.71 8.28 7.08
N VAL A 9 17.66 9.06 7.61
CA VAL A 9 18.93 9.38 6.96
C VAL A 9 20.03 8.54 7.60
N ILE A 10 20.84 7.89 6.75
CA ILE A 10 21.95 7.04 7.18
C ILE A 10 23.24 7.60 6.60
N THR A 11 24.24 7.81 7.46
CA THR A 11 25.53 8.38 7.09
C THR A 11 26.66 7.51 7.63
N ASP A 12 27.84 7.59 7.02
CA ASP A 12 29.06 6.90 7.43
C ASP A 12 29.74 7.55 8.65
N LYS A 13 29.61 8.87 8.79
CA LYS A 13 30.05 9.69 9.93
C LYS A 13 28.86 10.19 10.74
N PRO A 14 29.06 10.77 11.93
CA PRO A 14 27.98 11.43 12.68
C PRO A 14 27.16 12.39 11.82
N VAL A 15 25.83 12.28 11.88
CA VAL A 15 24.90 13.02 10.99
C VAL A 15 25.08 14.54 11.10
N ASN A 16 25.47 15.03 12.28
CA ASN A 16 25.73 16.44 12.55
C ASN A 16 26.96 17.01 11.82
N ASP A 17 27.86 16.16 11.31
CA ASP A 17 28.97 16.61 10.46
C ASP A 17 28.48 17.04 9.07
N TYR A 18 27.32 16.53 8.64
CA TYR A 18 26.74 16.79 7.32
C TYR A 18 25.59 17.79 7.36
N VAL A 19 24.71 17.67 8.36
CA VAL A 19 23.46 18.44 8.41
C VAL A 19 23.12 18.88 9.83
N PRO A 20 22.54 20.08 10.00
CA PRO A 20 22.06 20.53 11.30
C PRO A 20 20.93 19.64 11.80
N LEU A 21 21.04 19.22 13.06
CA LEU A 21 20.06 18.39 13.76
C LEU A 21 19.21 19.20 14.72
N CYS A 22 18.02 18.72 15.02
CA CYS A 22 17.13 19.23 16.04
C CYS A 22 16.53 18.05 16.82
N THR A 23 16.25 18.25 18.10
CA THR A 23 15.57 17.25 18.93
C THR A 23 14.10 17.62 19.04
N THR A 24 13.24 16.73 18.57
CA THR A 24 11.81 16.77 18.88
C THR A 24 11.54 15.94 20.13
N ARG A 25 10.30 15.95 20.64
CA ARG A 25 9.95 15.26 21.89
C ARG A 25 10.30 13.76 21.87
N ASP A 26 10.22 13.14 20.69
CA ASP A 26 10.31 11.68 20.54
C ASP A 26 11.49 11.21 19.66
N ALA A 27 12.17 12.12 18.95
CA ALA A 27 13.25 11.76 18.02
C ALA A 27 14.20 12.90 17.67
N THR A 28 15.43 12.56 17.30
CA THR A 28 16.37 13.44 16.60
C THR A 28 16.00 13.53 15.12
N VAL A 29 15.88 14.75 14.59
CA VAL A 29 15.47 15.02 13.21
C VAL A 29 16.46 15.95 12.52
N THR A 30 16.57 15.84 11.19
CA THR A 30 17.31 16.81 10.38
C THR A 30 16.52 18.11 10.29
N GLN A 31 17.20 19.26 10.32
CA GLN A 31 16.53 20.55 10.07
C GLN A 31 16.30 20.82 8.58
N PHE A 32 17.03 20.11 7.71
CA PHE A 32 16.86 20.18 6.27
C PHE A 32 15.68 19.35 5.76
N THR A 33 15.13 19.79 4.64
CA THR A 33 14.01 19.12 3.97
C THR A 33 14.48 17.89 3.20
N MET A 34 13.53 17.02 2.83
CA MET A 34 13.80 15.81 2.05
C MET A 34 14.61 16.08 0.77
N ASN A 35 14.25 17.12 0.01
CA ASN A 35 14.93 17.43 -1.24
C ASN A 35 16.39 17.84 -0.99
N THR A 36 16.62 18.69 0.03
CA THR A 36 17.97 19.13 0.39
C THR A 36 18.86 17.96 0.84
N ILE A 37 18.32 17.01 1.60
CA ILE A 37 19.06 15.79 1.99
C ILE A 37 19.47 14.96 0.77
N ALA A 38 18.55 14.81 -0.21
CA ALA A 38 18.83 14.09 -1.44
C ALA A 38 19.87 14.81 -2.32
N ASP A 39 19.77 16.14 -2.44
CA ASP A 39 20.71 16.97 -3.21
C ASP A 39 22.13 16.94 -2.61
N LEU A 40 22.24 16.75 -1.30
CA LEU A 40 23.53 16.54 -0.59
C LEU A 40 24.12 15.15 -0.81
N GLY A 41 23.41 14.25 -1.52
CA GLY A 41 23.85 12.89 -1.79
C GLY A 41 23.81 11.96 -0.58
N LEU A 42 23.06 12.32 0.47
CA LEU A 42 22.95 11.49 1.67
C LEU A 42 21.96 10.34 1.44
N LEU A 43 22.28 9.16 1.97
CA LEU A 43 21.42 7.99 1.88
C LEU A 43 20.16 8.21 2.72
N LYS A 44 19.01 8.12 2.06
CA LYS A 44 17.68 8.23 2.66
C LYS A 44 16.89 6.95 2.42
N ILE A 45 16.35 6.39 3.50
CA ILE A 45 15.48 5.21 3.49
C ILE A 45 14.13 5.59 4.09
N ASP A 46 13.04 5.15 3.47
CA ASP A 46 11.70 5.29 4.02
C ASP A 46 11.27 4.02 4.76
N PHE A 47 11.03 4.13 6.07
CA PHE A 47 10.42 3.11 6.90
C PHE A 47 8.94 3.41 7.04
N LEU A 48 8.12 2.80 6.17
CA LEU A 48 6.67 3.02 6.17
C LEU A 48 5.96 2.05 7.12
N GLY A 49 5.26 2.58 8.13
CA GLY A 49 4.34 1.80 8.95
C GLY A 49 3.02 1.57 8.21
N LEU A 50 2.77 0.35 7.72
CA LEU A 50 1.51 -0.01 7.07
C LEU A 50 0.60 -0.76 8.04
N ARG A 51 -0.52 -0.14 8.42
CA ARG A 51 -1.54 -0.75 9.30
C ARG A 51 -2.01 -2.13 8.81
N TYR A 52 -2.13 -2.32 7.49
CA TYR A 52 -2.59 -3.60 6.93
C TYR A 52 -1.59 -4.74 7.14
N LEU A 53 -0.29 -4.46 7.27
CA LEU A 53 0.70 -5.49 7.64
C LEU A 53 0.46 -5.98 9.07
N THR A 54 0.12 -5.07 10.00
CA THR A 54 -0.28 -5.43 11.37
C THR A 54 -1.55 -6.27 11.36
N ILE A 55 -2.58 -5.86 10.62
CA ILE A 55 -3.84 -6.63 10.50
C ILE A 55 -3.57 -8.03 9.94
N LEU A 56 -2.75 -8.15 8.89
CA LEU A 56 -2.39 -9.44 8.31
C LEU A 56 -1.67 -10.33 9.32
N ARG A 57 -0.68 -9.80 10.04
CA ARG A 57 0.01 -10.54 11.11
C ARG A 57 -0.97 -11.07 12.14
N ASP A 58 -1.82 -10.20 12.69
CA ASP A 58 -2.77 -10.57 13.75
C ASP A 58 -3.77 -11.62 13.22
N THR A 59 -4.22 -11.48 11.96
CA THR A 59 -5.11 -12.46 11.31
C THR A 59 -4.44 -13.82 11.17
N VAL A 60 -3.17 -13.87 10.76
CA VAL A 60 -2.39 -15.12 10.66
C VAL A 60 -2.23 -15.78 12.02
N GLU A 61 -1.90 -14.99 13.05
CA GLU A 61 -1.77 -15.49 14.43
C GLU A 61 -3.07 -16.10 14.94
N GLU A 62 -4.22 -15.48 14.66
CA GLU A 62 -5.54 -16.03 14.99
C GLU A 62 -5.85 -17.33 14.23
N ILE A 63 -5.62 -17.38 12.91
CA ILE A 63 -5.85 -18.59 12.10
C ILE A 63 -4.99 -19.75 12.62
N ARG A 64 -3.74 -19.48 12.99
CA ARG A 64 -2.79 -20.49 13.48
C ARG A 64 -3.20 -21.17 14.78
N LYS A 65 -4.17 -20.60 15.53
CA LYS A 65 -4.76 -21.27 16.70
C LYS A 65 -5.57 -22.52 16.32
N ALA A 66 -6.11 -22.57 15.09
CA ALA A 66 -6.87 -23.70 14.57
C ALA A 66 -6.13 -24.47 13.46
N GLN A 67 -5.30 -23.77 12.67
CA GLN A 67 -4.51 -24.34 11.58
C GLN A 67 -3.05 -23.91 11.71
N THR A 68 -2.26 -24.69 12.46
CA THR A 68 -0.90 -24.32 12.89
C THR A 68 0.09 -24.12 11.74
N ASP A 69 -0.14 -24.74 10.59
CA ASP A 69 0.71 -24.69 9.39
C ASP A 69 0.32 -23.58 8.39
N PHE A 70 -0.67 -22.73 8.72
CA PHE A 70 -1.09 -21.65 7.83
C PHE A 70 0.07 -20.69 7.49
N CYS A 71 0.27 -20.44 6.18
CA CYS A 71 1.34 -19.62 5.62
C CYS A 71 0.77 -18.69 4.55
N LEU A 72 1.00 -17.38 4.66
CA LEU A 72 0.48 -16.40 3.69
C LEU A 72 1.06 -16.62 2.29
N GLU A 73 2.34 -16.98 2.23
CA GLU A 73 3.11 -17.21 1.01
C GLU A 73 2.62 -18.44 0.21
N GLN A 74 1.78 -19.28 0.81
CA GLN A 74 1.20 -20.47 0.18
C GLN A 74 -0.23 -20.25 -0.33
N ILE A 75 -0.80 -19.06 -0.13
CA ILE A 75 -2.13 -18.73 -0.63
C ILE A 75 -2.09 -18.70 -2.16
N PRO A 76 -3.00 -19.39 -2.87
CA PRO A 76 -3.04 -19.35 -4.32
C PRO A 76 -3.53 -17.99 -4.81
N ASP A 77 -2.89 -17.47 -5.87
CA ASP A 77 -3.26 -16.19 -6.49
C ASP A 77 -4.65 -16.20 -7.16
N ARG A 78 -5.24 -17.38 -7.31
CA ARG A 78 -6.52 -17.62 -8.01
C ARG A 78 -7.53 -18.37 -7.14
N ASP A 79 -7.88 -17.80 -6.00
CA ASP A 79 -8.98 -18.31 -5.18
C ASP A 79 -10.34 -17.79 -5.68
N GLU A 80 -11.16 -18.68 -6.25
CA GLU A 80 -12.47 -18.33 -6.80
C GLU A 80 -13.40 -17.67 -5.77
N LYS A 81 -13.34 -18.11 -4.50
CA LYS A 81 -14.18 -17.56 -3.43
C LYS A 81 -13.82 -16.11 -3.11
N THR A 82 -12.53 -15.79 -3.11
CA THR A 82 -12.03 -14.42 -2.92
C THR A 82 -12.55 -13.51 -4.03
N PHE A 83 -12.41 -13.91 -5.30
CA PHE A 83 -12.90 -13.12 -6.43
C PHE A 83 -14.43 -13.00 -6.47
N ALA A 84 -15.17 -14.05 -6.13
CA ALA A 84 -16.62 -13.99 -6.01
C ALA A 84 -17.08 -13.02 -4.91
N SER A 85 -16.37 -12.98 -3.77
CA SER A 85 -16.65 -12.03 -2.69
C SER A 85 -16.38 -10.59 -3.12
N LEU A 86 -15.27 -10.35 -3.84
CA LEU A 86 -14.96 -9.04 -4.42
C LEU A 86 -16.02 -8.60 -5.44
N ALA A 87 -16.41 -9.48 -6.34
CA ALA A 87 -17.44 -9.23 -7.35
C ALA A 87 -18.82 -8.91 -6.73
N ALA A 88 -19.11 -9.46 -5.55
CA ALA A 88 -20.30 -9.13 -4.77
C ALA A 88 -20.21 -7.77 -4.04
N GLY A 89 -19.07 -7.07 -4.11
CA GLY A 89 -18.87 -5.77 -3.50
C GLY A 89 -18.46 -5.82 -2.01
N ASN A 90 -18.05 -6.97 -1.51
CA ASN A 90 -17.59 -7.12 -0.12
C ASN A 90 -16.17 -6.57 0.07
N THR A 91 -15.99 -5.25 -0.10
CA THR A 91 -14.67 -4.61 -0.05
C THR A 91 -14.38 -3.84 1.24
N ALA A 92 -15.30 -3.86 2.20
CA ALA A 92 -15.10 -3.23 3.51
C ALA A 92 -13.89 -3.86 4.23
N GLY A 93 -12.94 -3.02 4.67
CA GLY A 93 -11.72 -3.48 5.35
C GLY A 93 -10.65 -4.06 4.42
N LEU A 94 -10.85 -4.07 3.09
CA LEU A 94 -9.87 -4.54 2.13
C LEU A 94 -8.92 -3.41 1.70
N PHE A 95 -7.62 -3.64 1.84
CA PHE A 95 -6.60 -2.66 1.50
C PHE A 95 -6.81 -2.08 0.09
N GLN A 96 -6.81 -0.75 0.00
CA GLN A 96 -7.00 0.03 -1.24
C GLN A 96 -8.37 -0.05 -1.92
N LEU A 97 -9.28 -0.92 -1.47
CA LEU A 97 -10.58 -1.19 -2.14
C LEU A 97 -11.81 -0.68 -1.37
N GLU A 98 -11.64 -0.01 -0.24
CA GLU A 98 -12.73 0.31 0.69
C GLU A 98 -13.64 1.46 0.25
N SER A 99 -13.17 2.36 -0.62
CA SER A 99 -13.96 3.53 -1.00
C SER A 99 -15.16 3.13 -1.84
N GLY A 100 -16.33 3.74 -1.62
CA GLY A 100 -17.56 3.34 -2.31
C GLY A 100 -17.48 3.38 -3.84
N GLY A 101 -16.75 4.35 -4.40
CA GLY A 101 -16.55 4.38 -5.86
C GLY A 101 -15.57 3.32 -6.38
N MET A 102 -14.58 2.92 -5.58
CA MET A 102 -13.72 1.77 -5.89
C MET A 102 -14.51 0.47 -5.79
N THR A 103 -15.36 0.30 -4.76
CA THR A 103 -16.28 -0.84 -4.65
C THR A 103 -17.15 -0.96 -5.90
N ASN A 104 -17.75 0.15 -6.35
CA ASN A 104 -18.56 0.16 -7.57
C ASN A 104 -17.75 -0.23 -8.82
N LEU A 105 -16.51 0.23 -8.93
CA LEU A 105 -15.62 -0.17 -10.02
C LEU A 105 -15.36 -1.68 -9.98
N ILE A 106 -15.01 -2.23 -8.83
CA ILE A 106 -14.76 -3.67 -8.66
C ILE A 106 -15.98 -4.51 -9.05
N VAL A 107 -17.18 -4.13 -8.59
CA VAL A 107 -18.43 -4.81 -8.96
C VAL A 107 -18.68 -4.77 -10.47
N GLN A 108 -18.49 -3.61 -11.11
CA GLN A 108 -18.66 -3.49 -12.57
C GLN A 108 -17.59 -4.25 -13.36
N MET A 109 -16.38 -4.30 -12.83
CA MET A 109 -15.24 -4.97 -13.43
C MET A 109 -15.35 -6.49 -13.36
N ASN A 110 -15.95 -7.02 -12.28
CA ASN A 110 -16.05 -8.45 -12.00
C ASN A 110 -14.67 -9.13 -12.13
N PRO A 111 -13.74 -8.87 -11.19
CA PRO A 111 -12.36 -9.34 -11.30
C PRO A 111 -12.27 -10.86 -11.17
N HIS A 112 -11.36 -11.46 -11.92
CA HIS A 112 -11.05 -12.90 -11.91
C HIS A 112 -9.56 -13.17 -11.69
N SER A 113 -8.77 -12.13 -11.47
CA SER A 113 -7.32 -12.20 -11.38
C SER A 113 -6.74 -11.04 -10.57
N VAL A 114 -5.51 -11.19 -10.09
CA VAL A 114 -4.78 -10.12 -9.37
C VAL A 114 -4.46 -8.96 -10.32
N GLU A 115 -4.26 -9.24 -11.60
CA GLU A 115 -4.07 -8.24 -12.65
C GLU A 115 -5.27 -7.31 -12.78
N ASP A 116 -6.49 -7.83 -12.60
CA ASP A 116 -7.71 -7.01 -12.61
C ASP A 116 -7.75 -6.02 -11.44
N ILE A 117 -7.37 -6.49 -10.24
CA ILE A 117 -7.29 -5.66 -9.04
C ILE A 117 -6.23 -4.57 -9.25
N THR A 118 -5.08 -4.95 -9.82
CA THR A 118 -3.99 -4.02 -10.15
C THR A 118 -4.46 -2.95 -11.14
N ALA A 119 -5.18 -3.34 -12.19
CA ALA A 119 -5.76 -2.42 -13.15
C ALA A 119 -6.79 -1.49 -12.51
N ALA A 120 -7.65 -1.99 -11.63
CA ALA A 120 -8.62 -1.18 -10.90
C ALA A 120 -7.91 -0.10 -10.06
N ILE A 121 -6.88 -0.47 -9.29
CA ILE A 121 -6.09 0.46 -8.46
C ILE A 121 -5.34 1.49 -9.32
N ALA A 122 -4.85 1.11 -10.50
CA ALA A 122 -4.16 2.01 -11.41
C ALA A 122 -5.13 3.01 -12.07
N LEU A 123 -6.29 2.54 -12.51
CA LEU A 123 -7.31 3.35 -13.19
C LEU A 123 -8.06 4.27 -12.24
N TYR A 124 -8.26 3.87 -10.99
CA TYR A 124 -8.98 4.66 -10.00
C TYR A 124 -8.08 5.73 -9.34
N ARG A 125 -7.45 6.55 -10.19
CA ARG A 125 -6.61 7.69 -9.81
C ARG A 125 -7.00 8.92 -10.64
N PRO A 126 -6.81 10.15 -10.14
CA PRO A 126 -7.03 11.36 -10.92
C PRO A 126 -6.25 11.32 -12.24
N GLY A 127 -6.94 11.54 -13.37
CA GLY A 127 -6.41 11.36 -14.73
C GLY A 127 -6.86 10.05 -15.36
N PRO A 128 -6.31 8.88 -14.97
CA PRO A 128 -6.71 7.58 -15.52
C PRO A 128 -8.20 7.22 -15.37
N MET A 129 -8.92 7.81 -14.41
CA MET A 129 -10.34 7.53 -14.18
C MET A 129 -11.22 7.73 -15.41
N GLU A 130 -10.88 8.68 -16.28
CA GLU A 130 -11.62 8.93 -17.53
C GLU A 130 -11.56 7.74 -18.50
N SER A 131 -10.55 6.88 -18.37
CA SER A 131 -10.40 5.67 -19.18
C SER A 131 -11.17 4.46 -18.64
N ILE A 132 -11.75 4.53 -17.43
CA ILE A 132 -12.50 3.41 -16.82
C ILE A 132 -13.62 2.89 -17.74
N PRO A 133 -14.51 3.73 -18.30
CA PRO A 133 -15.60 3.25 -19.14
C PRO A 133 -15.09 2.51 -20.39
N ARG A 134 -14.01 3.03 -21.00
CA ARG A 134 -13.37 2.41 -22.17
C ARG A 134 -12.73 1.07 -21.81
N TYR A 135 -12.04 1.01 -20.68
CA TYR A 135 -11.44 -0.23 -20.19
C TYR A 135 -12.51 -1.31 -19.94
N LEU A 136 -13.60 -0.97 -19.24
CA LEU A 136 -14.70 -1.89 -18.97
C LEU A 136 -15.38 -2.38 -20.26
N LYS A 137 -15.51 -1.52 -21.27
CA LYS A 137 -16.06 -1.90 -22.58
C LYS A 137 -15.16 -2.93 -23.28
N ASN A 138 -13.88 -2.62 -23.43
CA ASN A 138 -12.93 -3.50 -24.12
C ASN A 138 -12.71 -4.82 -23.38
N ARG A 139 -12.88 -4.85 -22.05
CA ARG A 139 -12.81 -6.08 -21.27
C ARG A 139 -13.98 -7.02 -21.56
N LYS A 140 -15.18 -6.49 -21.80
CA LYS A 140 -16.37 -7.29 -22.10
C LYS A 140 -16.39 -7.81 -23.54
N ASP A 141 -15.68 -7.12 -24.44
CA ASP A 141 -15.60 -7.41 -25.88
C ASP A 141 -14.14 -7.22 -26.33
N PRO A 142 -13.27 -8.25 -26.12
CA PRO A 142 -11.82 -8.15 -26.32
C PRO A 142 -11.37 -8.03 -27.79
#